data_AF-A0A3L7Y299-F1
#
_entry.id   AF-A0A3L7Y299-F1
#
_cell.length_a   1.000
_cell.length_b   1.000
_cell.length_c   1.000
_cell.angle_alpha   90.00
_cell.angle_beta   90.00
_cell.angle_gamma   90.00
#
_symmetry.space_group_name_H-M   'P 1'
#
loop_
_entity.id
_entity.type
_entity.pdbx_description
1 polymer ?
#
loop_
_entity_poly.entity_id
_entity_poly.type
_entity_poly.pdbx_seq_one_letter_code
_entity_poly.pdbx_strand_id
1 'polypeptide(L)'
;MRSCKRAAIVALILSLIAIPASGPIAGERAATATAAPYQCTPWTSMTKPPESIWVHIPIKKGRRLKMGTRVQVDFKTYVERVMINEWGPNETHRAQLLSAAQIVKQYAWWYITHPNKKLKDKNGDCFDVGSTTTFQLYRGNATTKAEESDAARIKKGLPARLPLIRSAIEAVWPLTIWRTAGARKGFAHTGYRGGAYRKGCDKYYTSFHLFQQNARRCARDGESFEALIRRFYGPNIAIYQPAPNESDATLVDFEVDPFADPWSLPDGWSSGGDQLSEFRGDFDGDLFPEIATLRVWNTTDPLTGLPVVSAAMGSIERRNDAYLWRGDIWSVTDLAASGIDAAQMNLITADVNGDGSDDLVISAPTPPSVIATGGGQSGIWVALSEKRNWVNKRIQDPVLGAPQLVGTSTAALSEISLTVWDRNADDRDEVGLFAPTVDGRLELSLLSAPRTGGAPSISSWWSSDPLLGSYSAGSINSTVQPLGPQRDPADGRRALRSELIIEVSLGGQRRTLAISGAAPNSAAAR
;
A
#
# COMPACT_ATOMS: atom_id res chain seq x y z
N MET A 1 -50.64 -47.64 29.24
CA MET A 1 -52.00 -47.14 28.88
C MET A 1 -52.26 -45.83 29.61
N ARG A 2 -53.10 -44.93 29.07
CA ARG A 2 -53.76 -43.75 29.73
C ARG A 2 -52.82 -42.84 30.59
N SER A 3 -52.39 -41.65 30.17
CA SER A 3 -53.13 -40.41 29.79
C SER A 3 -53.73 -39.62 30.97
N CYS A 4 -53.78 -38.28 30.81
CA CYS A 4 -54.37 -37.24 31.70
C CYS A 4 -53.56 -36.81 32.95
N LYS A 5 -53.54 -35.53 33.38
CA LYS A 5 -53.84 -34.23 32.69
C LYS A 5 -53.50 -33.01 33.61
N ARG A 6 -53.46 -31.81 32.99
CA ARG A 6 -53.63 -30.43 33.57
C ARG A 6 -52.46 -29.75 34.30
N ALA A 7 -52.24 -28.49 33.89
CA ALA A 7 -51.85 -27.34 34.71
C ALA A 7 -52.85 -26.19 34.44
N ALA A 8 -52.92 -25.17 35.29
CA ALA A 8 -53.78 -23.98 35.12
C ALA A 8 -52.93 -22.79 34.56
N ILE A 9 -53.41 -21.74 33.85
CA ILE A 9 -54.46 -20.72 34.11
C ILE A 9 -54.26 -20.06 35.50
N VAL A 10 -54.19 -18.74 35.73
CA VAL A 10 -54.40 -17.48 34.96
C VAL A 10 -53.10 -16.61 35.10
N ALA A 11 -52.85 -15.41 34.56
CA ALA A 11 -53.51 -14.36 33.75
C ALA A 11 -52.41 -13.58 32.95
N LEU A 12 -52.48 -12.33 32.45
CA LEU A 12 -53.49 -11.24 32.47
C LEU A 12 -53.32 -10.28 31.26
N ILE A 13 -54.45 -9.83 30.69
CA ILE A 13 -54.75 -8.63 29.86
C ILE A 13 -53.80 -8.14 28.74
N LEU A 14 -54.43 -7.92 27.57
CA LEU A 14 -53.95 -7.22 26.38
C LEU A 14 -54.75 -5.92 26.15
N SER A 15 -54.20 -4.98 25.40
CA SER A 15 -54.97 -4.12 24.48
C SER A 15 -54.10 -3.79 23.24
N LEU A 16 -54.28 -4.42 22.08
CA LEU A 16 -55.36 -4.33 21.07
C LEU A 16 -55.46 -2.98 20.32
N ILE A 17 -54.82 -2.95 19.14
CA ILE A 17 -55.35 -2.33 17.92
C ILE A 17 -55.22 -3.40 16.82
N ALA A 18 -56.21 -3.52 15.93
CA ALA A 18 -56.29 -4.59 14.94
C ALA A 18 -56.45 -4.04 13.51
N ILE A 19 -55.82 -4.70 12.54
CA ILE A 19 -56.03 -4.53 11.10
C ILE A 19 -56.14 -5.96 10.51
N PRO A 20 -57.14 -6.26 9.67
CA PRO A 20 -57.48 -7.65 9.31
C PRO A 20 -56.52 -8.27 8.30
N ALA A 21 -56.24 -9.57 8.46
CA ALA A 21 -55.61 -10.37 7.43
C ALA A 21 -56.63 -10.75 6.35
N SER A 22 -56.34 -10.42 5.09
CA SER A 22 -57.07 -10.91 3.92
C SER A 22 -56.09 -11.63 3.00
N GLY A 23 -56.42 -12.86 2.61
CA GLY A 23 -55.60 -13.63 1.68
C GLY A 23 -55.63 -13.04 0.26
N PRO A 24 -54.64 -13.36 -0.60
CA PRO A 24 -54.59 -12.84 -1.95
C PRO A 24 -55.78 -13.35 -2.78
N ILE A 25 -56.67 -12.44 -3.15
CA ILE A 25 -57.78 -12.72 -4.07
C ILE A 25 -57.18 -12.94 -5.46
N ALA A 26 -57.54 -14.05 -6.11
CA ALA A 26 -57.12 -14.32 -7.47
C ALA A 26 -57.91 -13.46 -8.47
N GLY A 27 -57.21 -12.77 -9.37
CA GLY A 27 -57.79 -12.21 -10.58
C GLY A 27 -58.06 -10.71 -10.57
N GLU A 28 -57.00 -9.90 -10.48
CA GLU A 28 -56.93 -8.69 -11.31
C GLU A 28 -55.77 -8.85 -12.30
N ARG A 29 -55.91 -8.29 -13.51
CA ARG A 29 -54.95 -8.54 -14.60
C ARG A 29 -53.58 -7.99 -14.20
N ALA A 30 -52.56 -8.84 -14.25
CA ALA A 30 -51.18 -8.38 -14.15
C ALA A 30 -50.96 -7.27 -15.18
N ALA A 31 -50.75 -6.04 -14.71
CA ALA A 31 -50.39 -4.92 -15.56
C ALA A 31 -49.12 -5.34 -16.31
N THR A 32 -49.21 -5.40 -17.65
CA THR A 32 -48.11 -5.87 -18.49
C THR A 32 -46.91 -5.01 -18.18
N ALA A 33 -45.88 -5.58 -17.56
CA ALA A 33 -44.70 -4.85 -17.13
C ALA A 33 -44.01 -4.26 -18.36
N THR A 34 -44.33 -3.00 -18.67
CA THR A 34 -43.73 -2.25 -19.77
C THR A 34 -42.26 -2.12 -19.45
N ALA A 35 -41.44 -2.90 -20.17
CA ALA A 35 -40.00 -2.98 -19.96
C ALA A 35 -39.43 -1.55 -19.91
N ALA A 36 -38.80 -1.22 -18.77
CA ALA A 36 -38.37 0.15 -18.48
C ALA A 36 -37.53 0.69 -19.65
N PRO A 37 -37.93 1.84 -20.25
CA PRO A 37 -37.41 2.22 -21.56
C PRO A 37 -35.91 2.54 -21.49
N TYR A 38 -35.13 1.84 -22.32
CA TYR A 38 -33.73 2.08 -22.69
C TYR A 38 -33.00 3.13 -21.85
N GLN A 39 -32.24 2.69 -20.85
CA GLN A 39 -31.18 3.49 -20.24
C GLN A 39 -29.89 2.68 -20.11
N CYS A 40 -28.78 3.42 -20.21
CA CYS A 40 -27.43 3.02 -19.81
C CYS A 40 -27.34 3.09 -18.27
N THR A 41 -26.16 3.05 -17.66
CA THR A 41 -26.07 3.35 -16.21
C THR A 41 -26.52 4.80 -15.96
N PRO A 42 -27.60 5.06 -15.18
CA PRO A 42 -28.22 6.39 -15.08
C PRO A 42 -27.50 7.28 -14.06
N TRP A 43 -26.23 7.60 -14.34
CA TRP A 43 -25.32 8.25 -13.40
C TRP A 43 -24.65 9.48 -13.99
N THR A 44 -24.72 10.59 -13.26
CA THR A 44 -24.22 11.91 -13.67
C THR A 44 -23.15 12.50 -12.75
N SER A 45 -22.91 11.91 -11.57
CA SER A 45 -21.86 12.40 -10.68
C SER A 45 -20.48 12.21 -11.31
N MET A 46 -19.66 13.26 -11.20
CA MET A 46 -18.25 13.33 -11.61
C MET A 46 -17.31 13.39 -10.39
N THR A 47 -17.87 13.19 -9.19
CA THR A 47 -17.18 13.28 -7.90
C THR A 47 -17.27 11.97 -7.11
N LYS A 48 -18.35 11.19 -7.25
CA LYS A 48 -18.49 9.82 -6.73
C LYS A 48 -18.70 8.79 -7.86
N PRO A 49 -17.94 7.68 -7.90
CA PRO A 49 -18.16 6.59 -8.84
C PRO A 49 -19.54 5.93 -8.67
N PRO A 50 -20.16 5.41 -9.74
CA PRO A 50 -21.37 4.60 -9.65
C PRO A 50 -21.11 3.25 -8.97
N GLU A 51 -22.13 2.69 -8.32
CA GLU A 51 -22.09 1.35 -7.72
C GLU A 51 -21.95 0.23 -8.77
N SER A 52 -22.48 0.42 -9.98
CA SER A 52 -22.50 -0.61 -11.02
C SER A 52 -22.34 -0.06 -12.43
N ILE A 53 -22.02 -0.96 -13.37
CA ILE A 53 -21.75 -0.66 -14.78
C ILE A 53 -22.33 -1.74 -15.71
N TRP A 54 -22.83 -1.34 -16.88
CA TRP A 54 -23.25 -2.24 -17.95
C TRP A 54 -22.10 -2.52 -18.92
N VAL A 55 -21.56 -3.74 -18.83
CA VAL A 55 -20.40 -4.19 -19.62
C VAL A 55 -20.87 -5.06 -20.77
N HIS A 56 -20.53 -4.70 -22.01
CA HIS A 56 -20.73 -5.56 -23.17
C HIS A 56 -19.72 -6.70 -23.23
N ILE A 57 -20.20 -7.93 -23.40
CA ILE A 57 -19.38 -9.14 -23.52
C ILE A 57 -19.50 -9.67 -24.96
N PRO A 58 -18.44 -9.59 -25.79
CA PRO A 58 -18.51 -10.08 -27.17
C PRO A 58 -18.48 -11.61 -27.24
N ILE A 59 -19.24 -12.18 -28.18
CA ILE A 59 -19.25 -13.61 -28.45
C ILE A 59 -18.17 -13.93 -29.49
N LYS A 60 -17.29 -14.89 -29.19
CA LYS A 60 -16.28 -15.39 -30.13
C LYS A 60 -16.91 -16.36 -31.13
N LYS A 61 -17.02 -15.95 -32.40
CA LYS A 61 -17.48 -16.82 -33.52
C LYS A 61 -16.28 -17.14 -34.44
N GLY A 62 -15.65 -18.28 -34.19
CA GLY A 62 -14.40 -18.68 -34.84
C GLY A 62 -13.24 -17.74 -34.47
N ARG A 63 -12.57 -17.15 -35.47
CA ARG A 63 -11.50 -16.16 -35.28
C ARG A 63 -11.99 -14.71 -35.08
N ARG A 64 -13.30 -14.43 -35.16
CA ARG A 64 -13.87 -13.07 -35.06
C ARG A 64 -14.65 -12.91 -33.76
N LEU A 65 -14.53 -11.74 -33.12
CA LEU A 65 -15.50 -11.29 -32.13
C LEU A 65 -16.78 -10.81 -32.83
N LYS A 66 -17.92 -11.03 -32.19
CA LYS A 66 -19.24 -10.55 -32.60
C LYS A 66 -19.95 -9.92 -31.42
N MET A 67 -20.94 -9.08 -31.72
CA MET A 67 -21.79 -8.45 -30.69
C MET A 67 -22.46 -9.56 -29.86
N GLY A 68 -22.13 -9.61 -28.57
CA GLY A 68 -22.86 -10.40 -27.58
C GLY A 68 -23.80 -9.52 -26.76
N THR A 69 -24.09 -9.94 -25.52
CA THR A 69 -24.98 -9.23 -24.60
C THR A 69 -24.22 -8.31 -23.65
N ARG A 70 -24.93 -7.33 -23.07
CA ARG A 70 -24.48 -6.66 -21.84
C ARG A 70 -24.64 -7.56 -20.61
N VAL A 71 -23.87 -7.27 -19.56
CA VAL A 71 -24.05 -7.76 -18.18
C VAL A 71 -23.88 -6.59 -17.21
N GLN A 72 -24.62 -6.57 -16.11
CA GLN A 72 -24.38 -5.63 -15.02
C GLN A 72 -23.32 -6.19 -14.08
N VAL A 73 -22.42 -5.33 -13.59
CA VAL A 73 -21.35 -5.70 -12.65
C VAL A 73 -21.22 -4.58 -11.62
N ASP A 74 -20.90 -4.90 -10.36
CA ASP A 74 -20.36 -3.91 -9.41
C ASP A 74 -19.14 -3.22 -10.03
N PHE A 75 -19.03 -1.90 -9.84
CA PHE A 75 -18.00 -1.12 -10.51
C PHE A 75 -16.59 -1.38 -9.97
N LYS A 76 -16.43 -1.68 -8.66
CA LYS A 76 -15.12 -2.11 -8.11
C LYS A 76 -14.67 -3.43 -8.72
N THR A 77 -15.57 -4.40 -8.79
CA THR A 77 -15.38 -5.71 -9.46
C THR A 77 -15.07 -5.56 -10.95
N TYR A 78 -15.64 -4.57 -11.64
CA TYR A 78 -15.25 -4.26 -13.02
C TYR A 78 -13.78 -3.80 -13.10
N VAL A 79 -13.39 -2.83 -12.28
CA VAL A 79 -12.00 -2.31 -12.24
C VAL A 79 -11.01 -3.42 -11.88
N GLU A 80 -11.29 -4.24 -10.87
CA GLU A 80 -10.48 -5.41 -10.47
C GLU A 80 -10.26 -6.35 -11.65
N ARG A 81 -11.33 -6.75 -12.35
CA ARG A 81 -11.27 -7.72 -13.44
C ARG A 81 -10.65 -7.17 -14.73
N VAL A 82 -10.70 -5.86 -14.94
CA VAL A 82 -9.91 -5.19 -15.98
C VAL A 82 -8.43 -5.16 -15.59
N MET A 83 -8.10 -4.77 -14.35
CA MET A 83 -6.71 -4.74 -13.86
C MET A 83 -6.03 -6.11 -13.95
N ILE A 84 -6.67 -7.18 -13.44
CA ILE A 84 -6.12 -8.55 -13.51
C ILE A 84 -5.82 -8.97 -14.97
N ASN A 85 -6.61 -8.52 -15.93
CA ASN A 85 -6.58 -9.01 -17.32
C ASN A 85 -5.79 -8.14 -18.32
N GLU A 86 -5.74 -6.83 -18.11
CA GLU A 86 -5.00 -5.86 -18.96
C GLU A 86 -3.61 -5.54 -18.42
N TRP A 87 -3.38 -5.76 -17.12
CA TRP A 87 -2.11 -5.50 -16.45
C TRP A 87 -1.47 -6.83 -16.03
N GLY A 88 -0.18 -6.98 -16.34
CA GLY A 88 0.55 -8.24 -16.27
C GLY A 88 0.95 -8.66 -14.85
N PRO A 89 1.30 -9.95 -14.65
CA PRO A 89 1.65 -10.51 -13.34
C PRO A 89 2.95 -9.96 -12.73
N ASN A 90 3.64 -9.07 -13.45
CA ASN A 90 4.87 -8.38 -13.03
C ASN A 90 4.61 -6.91 -12.67
N GLU A 91 3.35 -6.48 -12.55
CA GLU A 91 2.97 -5.24 -11.90
C GLU A 91 2.65 -5.51 -10.42
N THR A 92 3.63 -5.21 -9.55
CA THR A 92 3.57 -5.18 -8.08
C THR A 92 3.73 -3.76 -7.54
N HIS A 93 4.65 -2.97 -8.10
CA HIS A 93 5.02 -1.63 -7.67
C HIS A 93 3.81 -0.73 -7.28
N ARG A 94 3.79 -0.33 -6.01
CA ARG A 94 2.88 0.60 -5.33
C ARG A 94 2.22 1.66 -6.22
N ALA A 95 3.02 2.64 -6.66
CA ALA A 95 2.56 3.76 -7.47
C ALA A 95 1.95 3.34 -8.83
N GLN A 96 2.38 2.20 -9.39
CA GLN A 96 1.79 1.68 -10.62
C GLN A 96 0.41 1.08 -10.38
N LEU A 97 0.18 0.35 -9.30
CA LEU A 97 -1.15 -0.23 -9.04
C LEU A 97 -2.19 0.87 -8.78
N LEU A 98 -1.84 1.89 -7.99
CA LEU A 98 -2.67 3.09 -7.79
C LEU A 98 -2.97 3.80 -9.12
N SER A 99 -1.93 4.04 -9.94
CA SER A 99 -2.09 4.63 -11.28
C SER A 99 -2.99 3.80 -12.18
N ALA A 100 -2.85 2.47 -12.16
CA ALA A 100 -3.63 1.55 -12.97
C ALA A 100 -5.11 1.55 -12.57
N ALA A 101 -5.39 1.42 -11.26
CA ALA A 101 -6.73 1.44 -10.71
C ALA A 101 -7.45 2.75 -11.05
N GLN A 102 -6.82 3.89 -10.77
CA GLN A 102 -7.46 5.19 -10.98
C GLN A 102 -7.75 5.45 -12.45
N ILE A 103 -6.82 5.09 -13.35
CA ILE A 103 -7.01 5.28 -14.79
C ILE A 103 -8.10 4.36 -15.34
N VAL A 104 -8.15 3.10 -14.89
CA VAL A 104 -9.16 2.13 -15.31
C VAL A 104 -10.56 2.59 -14.88
N LYS A 105 -10.70 3.01 -13.60
CA LYS A 105 -11.93 3.57 -13.02
C LYS A 105 -12.38 4.83 -13.76
N GLN A 106 -11.52 5.84 -13.82
CA GLN A 106 -11.78 7.14 -14.45
C GLN A 106 -12.19 7.00 -15.92
N TYR A 107 -11.61 6.06 -16.67
CA TYR A 107 -11.95 5.80 -18.07
C TYR A 107 -13.39 5.31 -18.22
N ALA A 108 -13.77 4.26 -17.50
CA ALA A 108 -15.10 3.66 -17.63
C ALA A 108 -16.19 4.59 -17.06
N TRP A 109 -15.90 5.30 -15.98
CA TRP A 109 -16.78 6.32 -15.39
C TRP A 109 -16.99 7.53 -16.33
N TRP A 110 -15.98 7.89 -17.14
CA TRP A 110 -16.17 8.88 -18.21
C TRP A 110 -17.20 8.41 -19.25
N TYR A 111 -17.17 7.14 -19.67
CA TYR A 111 -18.18 6.62 -20.61
C TYR A 111 -19.60 6.52 -20.01
N ILE A 112 -19.72 6.24 -18.71
CA ILE A 112 -21.00 6.27 -17.99
C ILE A 112 -21.59 7.69 -17.98
N THR A 113 -20.79 8.68 -17.62
CA THR A 113 -21.21 10.10 -17.55
C THR A 113 -21.37 10.76 -18.92
N HIS A 114 -20.78 10.19 -19.98
CA HIS A 114 -20.87 10.66 -21.37
C HIS A 114 -21.48 9.58 -22.29
N PRO A 115 -22.73 9.14 -22.04
CA PRO A 115 -23.29 7.92 -22.63
C PRO A 115 -23.53 8.06 -24.14
N ASN A 116 -22.80 7.26 -24.92
CA ASN A 116 -22.94 7.24 -26.37
C ASN A 116 -24.15 6.39 -26.79
N LYS A 117 -25.25 7.06 -27.17
CA LYS A 117 -26.53 6.47 -27.62
C LYS A 117 -26.43 5.50 -28.82
N LYS A 118 -25.26 5.37 -29.46
CA LYS A 118 -24.97 4.38 -30.52
C LYS A 118 -24.40 3.05 -29.98
N LEU A 119 -23.96 2.99 -28.73
CA LEU A 119 -23.50 1.76 -28.08
C LEU A 119 -24.71 0.91 -27.71
N LYS A 120 -24.90 -0.19 -28.45
CA LYS A 120 -26.00 -1.14 -28.28
C LYS A 120 -25.49 -2.56 -28.44
N ASP A 121 -25.94 -3.45 -27.55
CA ASP A 121 -25.58 -4.87 -27.60
C ASP A 121 -26.37 -5.63 -28.69
N LYS A 122 -26.30 -6.96 -28.71
CA LYS A 122 -27.00 -7.78 -29.72
C LYS A 122 -28.54 -7.67 -29.65
N ASN A 123 -29.10 -7.27 -28.50
CA ASN A 123 -30.54 -7.12 -28.26
C ASN A 123 -31.02 -5.69 -28.59
N GLY A 124 -30.09 -4.72 -28.67
CA GLY A 124 -30.40 -3.30 -28.82
C GLY A 124 -30.27 -2.49 -27.51
N ASP A 125 -29.87 -3.14 -26.41
CA ASP A 125 -29.74 -2.56 -25.08
C ASP A 125 -28.48 -1.69 -24.95
N CYS A 126 -28.53 -0.60 -24.16
CA CYS A 126 -27.35 0.23 -23.92
C CYS A 126 -26.29 -0.49 -23.07
N PHE A 127 -25.02 -0.27 -23.39
CA PHE A 127 -23.90 -0.59 -22.51
C PHE A 127 -22.97 0.62 -22.42
N ASP A 128 -22.29 0.76 -21.28
CA ASP A 128 -21.42 1.90 -21.02
C ASP A 128 -20.03 1.65 -21.64
N VAL A 129 -19.49 0.43 -21.47
CA VAL A 129 -18.19 -0.02 -21.99
C VAL A 129 -18.28 -1.45 -22.54
N GLY A 130 -17.42 -1.82 -23.49
CA GLY A 130 -17.41 -3.17 -24.07
C GLY A 130 -16.06 -3.88 -23.99
N SER A 131 -16.06 -5.15 -23.59
CA SER A 131 -14.85 -5.98 -23.38
C SER A 131 -14.11 -6.26 -24.70
N THR A 132 -13.34 -5.26 -25.13
CA THR A 132 -12.72 -5.16 -26.45
C THR A 132 -11.53 -4.21 -26.40
N THR A 133 -10.59 -4.33 -27.35
CA THR A 133 -9.41 -3.46 -27.47
C THR A 133 -9.73 -2.02 -27.91
N THR A 134 -11.01 -1.65 -28.05
CA THR A 134 -11.46 -0.27 -28.26
C THR A 134 -11.96 0.40 -26.98
N PHE A 135 -12.10 -0.36 -25.89
CA PHE A 135 -12.32 0.14 -24.53
C PHE A 135 -11.28 -0.48 -23.59
N GLN A 136 -11.69 -1.51 -22.82
CA GLN A 136 -10.88 -2.24 -21.86
C GLN A 136 -11.31 -3.71 -21.86
N LEU A 137 -10.38 -4.65 -21.72
CA LEU A 137 -10.63 -6.09 -21.77
C LEU A 137 -11.06 -6.65 -20.40
N TYR A 138 -12.34 -6.53 -20.08
CA TYR A 138 -12.96 -7.18 -18.91
C TYR A 138 -13.13 -8.71 -19.10
N ARG A 139 -12.81 -9.53 -18.10
CA ARG A 139 -13.16 -10.96 -18.07
C ARG A 139 -13.84 -11.36 -16.76
N GLY A 140 -15.04 -11.92 -16.84
CA GLY A 140 -15.85 -12.30 -15.67
C GLY A 140 -15.22 -13.36 -14.75
N ASN A 141 -14.27 -14.16 -15.23
CA ASN A 141 -13.51 -15.13 -14.44
C ASN A 141 -12.06 -14.71 -14.17
N ALA A 142 -11.74 -13.41 -14.21
CA ALA A 142 -10.40 -12.92 -13.90
C ALA A 142 -10.05 -13.11 -12.41
N THR A 143 -10.97 -12.77 -11.50
CA THR A 143 -10.79 -12.86 -10.03
C THR A 143 -10.32 -14.26 -9.60
N THR A 144 -11.05 -15.32 -9.96
CA THR A 144 -10.70 -16.71 -9.61
C THR A 144 -9.34 -17.15 -10.14
N LYS A 145 -8.94 -16.65 -11.31
CA LYS A 145 -7.61 -16.93 -11.88
C LYS A 145 -6.48 -16.18 -11.18
N ALA A 146 -6.77 -15.01 -10.59
CA ALA A 146 -5.82 -14.33 -9.73
C ALA A 146 -5.67 -15.09 -8.40
N GLU A 147 -6.76 -15.59 -7.82
CA GLU A 147 -6.76 -16.42 -6.60
C GLU A 147 -5.94 -17.71 -6.80
N GLU A 148 -6.14 -18.43 -7.91
CA GLU A 148 -5.32 -19.59 -8.34
C GLU A 148 -3.84 -19.22 -8.53
N SER A 149 -3.57 -18.07 -9.16
CA SER A 149 -2.21 -17.57 -9.44
C SER A 149 -1.46 -17.17 -8.16
N ASP A 150 -2.14 -16.53 -7.21
CA ASP A 150 -1.53 -16.05 -5.98
C ASP A 150 -1.19 -17.19 -5.02
N ALA A 151 -2.04 -18.23 -4.95
CA ALA A 151 -1.69 -19.47 -4.28
C ALA A 151 -0.42 -20.15 -4.86
N ALA A 152 -0.07 -19.88 -6.12
CA ALA A 152 1.18 -20.32 -6.77
C ALA A 152 2.34 -19.32 -6.67
N ARG A 153 2.09 -18.06 -6.27
CA ARG A 153 3.11 -17.04 -5.95
C ARG A 153 3.58 -17.16 -4.50
N ILE A 154 2.65 -17.31 -3.55
CA ILE A 154 2.94 -17.50 -2.12
C ILE A 154 3.86 -18.71 -1.91
N LYS A 155 3.59 -19.83 -2.62
CA LYS A 155 4.45 -21.05 -2.63
C LYS A 155 5.87 -20.84 -3.18
N LYS A 156 6.23 -19.63 -3.62
CA LYS A 156 7.55 -19.27 -4.16
C LYS A 156 8.19 -18.08 -3.41
N GLY A 157 7.61 -17.64 -2.29
CA GLY A 157 8.08 -16.43 -1.60
C GLY A 157 7.91 -15.16 -2.44
N LEU A 158 6.78 -15.04 -3.14
CA LEU A 158 6.40 -13.85 -3.90
C LEU A 158 5.05 -13.33 -3.37
N PRO A 159 4.89 -12.01 -3.15
CA PRO A 159 3.66 -11.43 -2.61
C PRO A 159 2.47 -11.70 -3.53
N ALA A 160 1.29 -11.92 -2.95
CA ALA A 160 0.03 -12.08 -3.68
C ALA A 160 -0.34 -10.77 -4.41
N ARG A 161 -0.84 -10.84 -5.64
CA ARG A 161 -1.15 -9.68 -6.47
C ARG A 161 -2.58 -9.17 -6.31
N LEU A 162 -3.54 -10.05 -6.05
CA LEU A 162 -4.94 -9.68 -5.88
C LEU A 162 -5.21 -8.77 -4.66
N PRO A 163 -4.53 -8.94 -3.50
CA PRO A 163 -4.62 -7.99 -2.40
C PRO A 163 -4.15 -6.59 -2.83
N LEU A 164 -2.93 -6.47 -3.37
CA LEU A 164 -2.37 -5.20 -3.85
C LEU A 164 -3.24 -4.49 -4.91
N ILE A 165 -3.92 -5.26 -5.78
CA ILE A 165 -4.91 -4.73 -6.73
C ILE A 165 -6.15 -4.17 -5.99
N ARG A 166 -6.64 -4.85 -4.95
CA ARG A 166 -7.81 -4.41 -4.17
C ARG A 166 -7.48 -3.20 -3.31
N SER A 167 -6.36 -3.23 -2.58
CA SER A 167 -5.74 -2.09 -1.90
C SER A 167 -5.74 -0.86 -2.81
N ALA A 168 -5.09 -0.96 -3.97
CA ALA A 168 -5.02 0.13 -4.93
C ALA A 168 -6.37 0.58 -5.54
N ILE A 169 -7.43 -0.23 -5.50
CA ILE A 169 -8.77 0.14 -5.95
C ILE A 169 -9.53 0.89 -4.86
N GLU A 170 -9.44 0.44 -3.61
CA GLU A 170 -10.01 1.12 -2.44
C GLU A 170 -9.34 2.47 -2.22
N ALA A 171 -8.00 2.48 -2.17
CA ALA A 171 -7.14 3.64 -2.01
C ALA A 171 -7.49 4.80 -2.96
N VAL A 172 -7.71 4.49 -4.25
CA VAL A 172 -8.07 5.51 -5.25
C VAL A 172 -9.58 5.70 -5.42
N TRP A 173 -10.44 4.97 -4.71
CA TRP A 173 -11.90 5.00 -4.96
C TRP A 173 -12.54 6.39 -4.83
N PRO A 174 -12.24 7.22 -3.81
CA PRO A 174 -12.76 8.59 -3.73
C PRO A 174 -12.09 9.55 -4.72
N LEU A 175 -10.91 9.23 -5.26
CA LEU A 175 -10.13 10.16 -6.08
C LEU A 175 -10.74 10.35 -7.47
N THR A 176 -10.60 11.54 -8.05
CA THR A 176 -11.06 11.88 -9.41
C THR A 176 -9.95 12.61 -10.16
N ILE A 177 -9.82 12.39 -11.48
CA ILE A 177 -8.84 13.12 -12.30
C ILE A 177 -9.57 14.21 -13.10
N TRP A 178 -9.07 15.45 -13.03
CA TRP A 178 -9.63 16.60 -13.71
C TRP A 178 -8.57 17.35 -14.51
N ARG A 179 -8.97 17.87 -15.66
CA ARG A 179 -8.15 18.77 -16.49
C ARG A 179 -8.40 20.20 -16.02
N THR A 180 -7.35 20.89 -15.58
CA THR A 180 -7.47 22.25 -14.99
C THR A 180 -7.54 23.36 -16.05
N ALA A 181 -6.99 23.11 -17.24
CA ALA A 181 -6.86 24.09 -18.32
C ALA A 181 -7.10 23.51 -19.73
N GLY A 182 -7.32 24.41 -20.70
CA GLY A 182 -7.52 24.10 -22.12
C GLY A 182 -8.95 23.72 -22.50
N ALA A 183 -9.18 23.48 -23.79
CA ALA A 183 -10.52 23.23 -24.38
C ALA A 183 -11.19 21.90 -23.97
N ARG A 184 -10.64 21.18 -22.99
CA ARG A 184 -11.22 20.00 -22.34
C ARG A 184 -11.10 20.09 -20.80
N LYS A 185 -11.14 21.30 -20.24
CA LYS A 185 -11.22 21.53 -18.79
C LYS A 185 -12.45 20.80 -18.23
N GLY A 186 -12.31 20.19 -17.05
CA GLY A 186 -13.34 19.36 -16.41
C GLY A 186 -12.90 17.92 -16.17
N PHE A 187 -13.87 17.07 -15.80
CA PHE A 187 -13.68 15.65 -15.50
C PHE A 187 -12.97 14.91 -16.65
N ALA A 188 -11.82 14.29 -16.35
CA ALA A 188 -10.89 13.87 -17.39
C ALA A 188 -11.28 12.52 -18.01
N HIS A 189 -11.37 12.47 -19.34
CA HIS A 189 -11.17 11.22 -20.07
C HIS A 189 -9.67 10.84 -20.01
N THR A 190 -9.39 9.66 -19.47
CA THR A 190 -8.08 9.01 -19.35
C THR A 190 -7.85 7.97 -20.46
N GLY A 191 -6.79 7.17 -20.37
CA GLY A 191 -6.57 6.01 -21.24
C GLY A 191 -5.23 5.32 -20.96
N TYR A 192 -5.03 4.12 -21.49
CA TYR A 192 -3.73 3.44 -21.38
C TYR A 192 -3.33 2.73 -22.67
N ARG A 193 -2.03 2.44 -22.79
CA ARG A 193 -1.41 1.68 -23.90
C ARG A 193 -0.26 0.84 -23.35
N GLY A 194 0.06 -0.29 -23.99
CA GLY A 194 1.11 -1.21 -23.51
C GLY A 194 2.50 -0.58 -23.29
N GLY A 195 2.90 0.43 -24.08
CA GLY A 195 4.20 1.10 -23.94
C GLY A 195 5.40 0.23 -24.33
N ALA A 196 6.59 0.64 -23.88
CA ALA A 196 7.85 -0.06 -24.13
C ALA A 196 8.83 0.15 -22.95
N TYR A 197 8.92 -0.84 -22.07
CA TYR A 197 9.67 -0.81 -20.79
C TYR A 197 11.12 -0.33 -20.93
N ARG A 198 11.79 -0.76 -22.02
CA ARG A 198 13.19 -0.43 -22.33
C ARG A 198 13.42 1.03 -22.78
N LYS A 199 12.41 1.90 -22.75
CA LYS A 199 12.51 3.31 -23.18
C LYS A 199 12.42 4.34 -22.04
N GLY A 200 12.36 3.90 -20.78
CA GLY A 200 12.42 4.80 -19.61
C GLY A 200 11.18 5.69 -19.46
N CYS A 201 11.29 6.68 -18.59
CA CYS A 201 10.18 7.53 -18.15
C CYS A 201 9.90 8.71 -19.08
N ASP A 202 10.91 9.17 -19.80
CA ASP A 202 10.83 10.41 -20.59
C ASP A 202 10.30 10.14 -22.01
N LYS A 203 9.97 8.89 -22.31
CA LYS A 203 9.31 8.52 -23.57
C LYS A 203 7.81 8.31 -23.38
N TYR A 204 7.06 8.97 -24.26
CA TYR A 204 5.59 8.91 -24.42
C TYR A 204 4.76 9.82 -23.48
N TYR A 205 5.14 11.08 -23.37
CA TYR A 205 4.21 12.15 -22.97
C TYR A 205 3.10 12.29 -24.03
N THR A 206 1.81 12.21 -23.65
CA THR A 206 0.68 12.39 -24.59
C THR A 206 -0.52 13.16 -24.04
N SER A 207 -0.48 13.56 -22.77
CA SER A 207 -1.58 14.21 -22.04
C SER A 207 -2.94 13.45 -22.04
N PHE A 208 -2.94 12.17 -22.42
CA PHE A 208 -4.18 11.38 -22.62
C PHE A 208 -4.00 9.88 -22.38
N HIS A 209 -2.82 9.30 -22.58
CA HIS A 209 -2.55 7.90 -22.26
C HIS A 209 -1.39 7.78 -21.28
N LEU A 210 -1.57 6.95 -20.26
CA LEU A 210 -0.45 6.34 -19.53
C LEU A 210 0.04 5.11 -20.29
N PHE A 211 1.36 4.92 -20.34
CA PHE A 211 1.98 3.81 -21.05
C PHE A 211 2.40 2.75 -20.04
N GLN A 212 1.63 1.65 -19.94
CA GLN A 212 1.69 0.66 -18.85
C GLN A 212 3.12 0.23 -18.51
N GLN A 213 3.91 -0.18 -19.50
CA GLN A 213 5.31 -0.57 -19.29
C GLN A 213 6.24 0.61 -18.94
N ASN A 214 5.98 1.82 -19.44
CA ASN A 214 6.81 2.98 -19.11
C ASN A 214 6.51 3.44 -17.68
N ALA A 215 5.25 3.57 -17.31
CA ALA A 215 4.84 3.87 -15.94
C ALA A 215 5.30 2.79 -14.95
N ARG A 216 5.23 1.49 -15.29
CA ARG A 216 5.75 0.41 -14.43
C ARG A 216 7.25 0.54 -14.24
N ARG A 217 7.96 1.02 -15.26
CA ARG A 217 9.38 1.32 -15.17
C ARG A 217 9.64 2.49 -14.22
N CYS A 218 8.79 3.53 -14.24
CA CYS A 218 8.91 4.73 -13.42
C CYS A 218 8.51 4.54 -11.95
N ALA A 219 7.43 3.80 -11.67
CA ALA A 219 7.08 3.38 -10.31
C ALA A 219 8.25 2.61 -9.67
N ARG A 220 8.91 1.75 -10.45
CA ARG A 220 10.13 1.05 -10.04
C ARG A 220 11.36 1.96 -9.95
N ASP A 221 11.40 3.06 -10.70
CA ASP A 221 12.45 4.09 -10.59
C ASP A 221 12.16 5.09 -9.44
N GLY A 222 11.15 4.83 -8.60
CA GLY A 222 10.80 5.64 -7.41
C GLY A 222 9.72 6.71 -7.61
N GLU A 223 9.06 6.79 -8.78
CA GLU A 223 8.02 7.81 -9.00
C GLU A 223 6.71 7.50 -8.26
N SER A 224 6.23 8.47 -7.47
CA SER A 224 4.95 8.42 -6.78
C SER A 224 3.73 8.33 -7.72
N PHE A 225 2.59 7.91 -7.18
CA PHE A 225 1.32 7.86 -7.92
C PHE A 225 1.00 9.18 -8.62
N GLU A 226 1.12 10.30 -7.91
CA GLU A 226 0.87 11.63 -8.46
C GLU A 226 1.87 11.99 -9.57
N ALA A 227 3.17 11.71 -9.36
CA ALA A 227 4.21 11.94 -10.35
C ALA A 227 3.94 11.19 -11.66
N LEU A 228 3.52 9.93 -11.59
CA LEU A 228 3.10 9.12 -12.75
C LEU A 228 1.90 9.74 -13.47
N ILE A 229 0.87 10.16 -12.73
CA ILE A 229 -0.32 10.81 -13.32
C ILE A 229 0.08 12.12 -14.02
N ARG A 230 0.84 13.01 -13.37
CA ARG A 230 1.32 14.26 -13.98
C ARG A 230 2.25 14.01 -15.17
N ARG A 231 3.15 13.02 -15.12
CA ARG A 231 4.07 12.64 -16.21
C ARG A 231 3.33 12.22 -17.48
N PHE A 232 2.26 11.43 -17.37
CA PHE A 232 1.55 10.92 -18.55
C PHE A 232 0.36 11.79 -19.01
N TYR A 233 -0.33 12.48 -18.09
CA TYR A 233 -1.48 13.34 -18.40
C TYR A 233 -1.15 14.83 -18.52
N GLY A 234 0.02 15.26 -18.07
CA GLY A 234 0.52 16.63 -18.17
C GLY A 234 0.34 17.47 -16.91
N PRO A 235 0.96 18.66 -16.83
CA PRO A 235 0.88 19.54 -15.67
C PRO A 235 -0.53 20.13 -15.48
N ASN A 236 -1.31 20.21 -16.56
CA ASN A 236 -2.70 20.69 -16.57
C ASN A 236 -3.71 19.63 -16.06
N ILE A 237 -3.27 18.79 -15.13
CA ILE A 237 -4.06 17.75 -14.47
C ILE A 237 -4.05 18.01 -12.96
N ALA A 238 -5.21 17.84 -12.34
CA ALA A 238 -5.38 17.77 -10.89
C ALA A 238 -5.96 16.41 -10.54
N ILE A 239 -5.65 15.96 -9.33
CA ILE A 239 -6.34 14.86 -8.67
C ILE A 239 -7.17 15.53 -7.58
N TYR A 240 -8.47 15.25 -7.51
CA TYR A 240 -9.37 15.82 -6.51
C TYR A 240 -10.06 14.72 -5.71
N GLN A 241 -10.38 14.97 -4.46
CA GLN A 241 -11.24 14.14 -3.62
C GLN A 241 -12.46 14.93 -3.12
N PRO A 242 -13.59 14.27 -2.76
CA PRO A 242 -14.68 14.94 -2.06
C PRO A 242 -14.20 15.58 -0.75
N ALA A 243 -14.73 16.75 -0.41
CA ALA A 243 -14.48 17.35 0.91
C ALA A 243 -15.12 16.51 2.03
N PRO A 244 -14.45 16.32 3.19
CA PRO A 244 -15.01 15.56 4.31
C PRO A 244 -16.34 16.14 4.80
N ASN A 245 -17.35 15.26 5.00
CA ASN A 245 -18.69 15.60 5.50
C ASN A 245 -19.51 16.60 4.66
N GLU A 246 -19.04 17.04 3.50
CA GLU A 246 -19.76 17.95 2.61
C GLU A 246 -20.62 17.23 1.54
N SER A 247 -21.41 18.01 0.81
CA SER A 247 -22.15 17.52 -0.35
C SER A 247 -21.23 17.12 -1.51
N ASP A 248 -21.66 16.15 -2.31
CA ASP A 248 -20.96 15.61 -3.49
C ASP A 248 -20.47 16.64 -4.52
N ALA A 249 -20.84 17.92 -4.44
CA ALA A 249 -20.39 18.97 -5.33
C ALA A 249 -19.00 19.54 -4.99
N THR A 250 -18.56 19.44 -3.72
CA THR A 250 -17.30 20.05 -3.27
C THR A 250 -16.12 19.10 -3.51
N LEU A 251 -15.16 19.56 -4.31
CA LEU A 251 -13.89 18.90 -4.56
C LEU A 251 -12.74 19.73 -3.97
N VAL A 252 -11.87 19.07 -3.21
CA VAL A 252 -10.58 19.62 -2.74
C VAL A 252 -9.43 18.94 -3.48
N ASP A 253 -8.32 19.66 -3.68
CA ASP A 253 -7.09 19.07 -4.23
C ASP A 253 -6.67 17.86 -3.38
N PHE A 254 -6.22 16.81 -4.07
CA PHE A 254 -5.59 15.66 -3.42
C PHE A 254 -4.21 16.09 -2.94
N GLU A 255 -4.16 16.62 -1.73
CA GLU A 255 -2.92 16.71 -0.99
C GLU A 255 -2.47 15.29 -0.62
N VAL A 256 -1.17 15.01 -0.86
CA VAL A 256 -0.50 13.78 -0.43
C VAL A 256 -0.42 13.71 1.11
N ASP A 257 -0.67 14.84 1.77
CA ASP A 257 -0.67 14.99 3.22
C ASP A 257 -2.07 15.42 3.72
N PRO A 258 -2.99 14.48 3.97
CA PRO A 258 -4.32 14.79 4.51
C PRO A 258 -4.29 15.15 6.01
N PHE A 259 -3.11 15.21 6.64
CA PHE A 259 -2.94 15.41 8.08
C PHE A 259 -2.76 16.89 8.46
N ALA A 260 -3.17 17.81 7.58
CA ALA A 260 -3.24 19.25 7.87
C ALA A 260 -4.35 19.62 8.88
N ASP A 261 -5.39 18.79 9.02
CA ASP A 261 -6.42 18.92 10.05
C ASP A 261 -5.97 18.25 11.37
N PRO A 262 -6.21 18.89 12.53
CA PRO A 262 -5.79 18.36 13.83
C PRO A 262 -6.64 17.15 14.25
N TRP A 263 -6.02 15.98 14.24
CA TRP A 263 -6.56 14.75 14.81
C TRP A 263 -6.23 14.62 16.31
N SER A 264 -6.94 13.74 17.01
CA SER A 264 -6.74 13.44 18.43
C SER A 264 -6.64 11.93 18.65
N LEU A 265 -5.70 11.50 19.49
CA LEU A 265 -5.66 10.13 20.02
C LEU A 265 -7.00 9.79 20.73
N PRO A 266 -7.44 8.52 20.73
CA PRO A 266 -8.67 8.14 21.42
C PRO A 266 -8.59 8.37 22.93
N ASP A 267 -9.72 8.76 23.53
CA ASP A 267 -9.84 8.94 24.97
C ASP A 267 -9.33 7.70 25.74
N GLY A 268 -8.33 7.90 26.59
CA GLY A 268 -7.73 6.85 27.41
C GLY A 268 -6.70 5.95 26.72
N TRP A 269 -6.39 6.13 25.42
CA TRP A 269 -5.26 5.40 24.80
C TRP A 269 -3.90 5.88 25.33
N SER A 270 -3.80 7.16 25.68
CA SER A 270 -2.64 7.78 26.36
C SER A 270 -3.05 8.52 27.63
N SER A 271 -2.13 8.62 28.59
CA SER A 271 -2.26 9.27 29.88
C SER A 271 -1.22 10.40 30.05
N GLY A 272 -1.52 11.36 30.95
CA GLY A 272 -0.58 12.43 31.28
C GLY A 272 0.67 11.89 31.98
N GLY A 273 1.80 11.87 31.27
CA GLY A 273 3.06 11.28 31.74
C GLY A 273 3.69 10.28 30.77
N ASP A 274 2.91 9.80 29.78
CA ASP A 274 3.43 8.97 28.69
C ASP A 274 4.31 9.78 27.75
N GLN A 275 5.31 9.14 27.14
CA GLN A 275 6.07 9.69 26.02
C GLN A 275 5.40 9.30 24.71
N LEU A 276 5.23 10.26 23.81
CA LEU A 276 4.62 10.09 22.49
C LEU A 276 5.59 10.53 21.39
N SER A 277 5.72 9.73 20.34
CA SER A 277 6.54 10.02 19.16
C SER A 277 5.81 9.60 17.89
N GLU A 278 5.90 10.41 16.82
CA GLU A 278 5.21 10.17 15.55
C GLU A 278 6.15 9.68 14.44
N PHE A 279 5.65 8.74 13.63
CA PHE A 279 6.36 8.10 12.53
C PHE A 279 5.42 8.00 11.32
N ARG A 280 5.97 7.87 10.10
CA ARG A 280 5.20 7.58 8.88
C ARG A 280 5.54 6.20 8.34
N GLY A 281 4.55 5.43 7.93
CA GLY A 281 4.74 4.11 7.33
C GLY A 281 3.44 3.46 6.85
N ASP A 282 3.58 2.45 5.99
CA ASP A 282 2.50 1.64 5.39
C ASP A 282 2.26 0.40 6.26
N PHE A 283 1.51 0.56 7.35
CA PHE A 283 1.35 -0.47 8.38
C PHE A 283 0.17 -1.41 8.12
N ASP A 284 -0.68 -1.14 7.12
CA ASP A 284 -1.80 -2.00 6.75
C ASP A 284 -1.68 -2.67 5.37
N GLY A 285 -0.79 -2.18 4.49
CA GLY A 285 -0.62 -2.71 3.13
C GLY A 285 -1.69 -2.24 2.14
N ASP A 286 -2.42 -1.16 2.41
CA ASP A 286 -3.31 -0.51 1.44
C ASP A 286 -2.54 0.31 0.38
N LEU A 287 -1.26 0.57 0.63
CA LEU A 287 -0.33 1.33 -0.19
C LEU A 287 -0.38 2.87 -0.03
N PHE A 288 -0.93 3.39 1.07
CA PHE A 288 -0.65 4.72 1.62
C PHE A 288 0.30 4.70 2.84
N PRO A 289 0.87 5.86 3.24
CA PRO A 289 1.62 5.98 4.48
C PRO A 289 0.73 6.62 5.56
N GLU A 290 0.48 5.87 6.62
CA GLU A 290 -0.20 6.34 7.82
C GLU A 290 0.74 7.22 8.64
N ILE A 291 0.16 8.02 9.54
CA ILE A 291 0.89 8.46 10.74
C ILE A 291 0.64 7.42 11.83
N ALA A 292 1.72 6.89 12.39
CA ALA A 292 1.70 6.08 13.59
C ALA A 292 2.22 6.87 14.79
N THR A 293 1.55 6.75 15.93
CA THR A 293 2.03 7.24 17.21
C THR A 293 2.57 6.06 18.01
N LEU A 294 3.86 6.12 18.34
CA LEU A 294 4.45 5.29 19.39
C LEU A 294 4.15 5.93 20.75
N ARG A 295 3.69 5.11 21.68
CA ARG A 295 3.48 5.45 23.09
C ARG A 295 4.40 4.61 23.95
N VAL A 296 5.14 5.24 24.85
CA VAL A 296 6.04 4.62 25.83
C VAL A 296 5.64 5.06 27.23
N TRP A 297 5.47 4.12 28.17
CA TRP A 297 5.04 4.42 29.53
C TRP A 297 5.60 3.47 30.58
N ASN A 298 5.70 3.96 31.82
CA ASN A 298 6.04 3.14 32.98
C ASN A 298 4.77 2.47 33.53
N THR A 299 4.84 1.17 33.83
CA THR A 299 3.73 0.41 34.41
C THR A 299 4.27 -0.67 35.35
N THR A 300 3.38 -1.50 35.89
CA THR A 300 3.73 -2.73 36.61
C THR A 300 3.40 -3.94 35.73
N ASP A 301 4.31 -4.91 35.64
CA ASP A 301 4.02 -6.20 35.00
C ASP A 301 2.95 -6.97 35.81
N PRO A 302 1.81 -7.36 35.20
CA PRO A 302 0.74 -8.08 35.89
C PRO A 302 1.13 -9.51 36.34
N LEU A 303 2.24 -10.08 35.86
CA LEU A 303 2.69 -11.42 36.25
C LEU A 303 3.65 -11.40 37.46
N THR A 304 4.64 -10.50 37.47
CA THR A 304 5.65 -10.42 38.56
C THR A 304 5.36 -9.34 39.60
N GLY A 305 4.53 -8.35 39.30
CA GLY A 305 4.30 -7.19 40.17
C GLY A 305 5.47 -6.18 40.20
N LEU A 306 6.44 -6.31 39.28
CA LEU A 306 7.61 -5.43 39.19
C LEU A 306 7.36 -4.24 38.23
N PRO A 307 8.02 -3.09 38.44
CA PRO A 307 7.94 -1.97 37.50
C PRO A 307 8.65 -2.32 36.18
N VAL A 308 7.99 -2.03 35.06
CA VAL A 308 8.49 -2.26 33.69
C VAL A 308 8.20 -1.05 32.81
N VAL A 309 8.93 -0.92 31.70
CA VAL A 309 8.64 0.08 30.66
C VAL A 309 7.98 -0.61 29.48
N SER A 310 6.72 -0.28 29.22
CA SER A 310 5.96 -0.81 28.09
C SER A 310 5.99 0.17 26.91
N ALA A 311 5.77 -0.37 25.71
CA ALA A 311 5.46 0.41 24.53
C ALA A 311 4.32 -0.20 23.71
N ALA A 312 3.59 0.65 23.00
CA ALA A 312 2.58 0.27 22.03
C ALA A 312 2.52 1.32 20.92
N MET A 313 2.13 0.91 19.73
CA MET A 313 1.97 1.80 18.57
C MET A 313 0.56 1.67 18.02
N GLY A 314 0.01 2.78 17.55
CA GLY A 314 -1.25 2.81 16.80
C GLY A 314 -1.14 3.73 15.59
N SER A 315 -1.94 3.48 14.55
CA SER A 315 -1.94 4.21 13.27
C SER A 315 -3.27 4.93 13.03
N ILE A 316 -3.23 6.03 12.29
CA ILE A 316 -4.41 6.64 11.66
C ILE A 316 -4.47 6.21 10.20
N GLU A 317 -5.50 5.43 9.89
CA GLU A 317 -5.70 4.79 8.59
C GLU A 317 -6.88 5.41 7.84
N ARG A 318 -6.77 5.45 6.51
CA ARG A 318 -7.89 5.86 5.64
C ARG A 318 -8.77 4.66 5.31
N ARG A 319 -9.88 4.48 6.03
CA ARG A 319 -10.83 3.40 5.75
C ARG A 319 -12.13 3.95 5.13
N ASN A 320 -12.21 3.86 3.80
CA ASN A 320 -13.27 4.47 2.97
C ASN A 320 -13.15 6.01 2.96
N ASP A 321 -14.26 6.72 3.20
CA ASP A 321 -14.34 8.20 3.25
C ASP A 321 -14.03 8.77 4.66
N ALA A 322 -13.43 7.97 5.55
CA ALA A 322 -13.14 8.35 6.95
C ALA A 322 -11.73 7.92 7.39
N TYR A 323 -11.16 8.68 8.34
CA TYR A 323 -9.96 8.31 9.07
C TYR A 323 -10.34 7.58 10.36
N LEU A 324 -9.68 6.46 10.64
CA LEU A 324 -9.92 5.64 11.83
C LEU A 324 -8.60 5.33 12.55
N TRP A 325 -8.65 5.27 13.87
CA TRP A 325 -7.55 4.82 14.69
C TRP A 325 -7.49 3.29 14.75
N ARG A 326 -6.37 2.69 14.34
CA ARG A 326 -6.03 1.29 14.63
C ARG A 326 -5.05 1.26 15.80
N GLY A 327 -5.55 0.86 16.96
CA GLY A 327 -4.71 0.62 18.14
C GLY A 327 -3.88 -0.65 18.01
N ASP A 328 -2.82 -0.72 18.81
CA ASP A 328 -2.03 -1.92 19.11
C ASP A 328 -1.47 -2.64 17.87
N ILE A 329 -1.04 -1.86 16.88
CA ILE A 329 -0.39 -2.34 15.64
C ILE A 329 1.01 -2.90 15.91
N TRP A 330 1.57 -2.53 17.06
CA TRP A 330 2.72 -3.11 17.72
C TRP A 330 2.51 -2.96 19.23
N SER A 331 2.95 -3.92 20.03
CA SER A 331 3.00 -3.76 21.49
C SER A 331 4.06 -4.66 22.13
N VAL A 332 4.69 -4.14 23.18
CA VAL A 332 5.70 -4.81 24.00
C VAL A 332 5.45 -4.46 25.46
N THR A 333 5.08 -5.46 26.27
CA THR A 333 4.78 -5.28 27.71
C THR A 333 6.01 -4.86 28.51
N ASP A 334 7.19 -5.34 28.14
CA ASP A 334 8.46 -4.99 28.78
C ASP A 334 9.58 -4.87 27.71
N LEU A 335 9.99 -3.63 27.44
CA LEU A 335 11.10 -3.34 26.53
C LEU A 335 12.45 -3.83 27.09
N ALA A 336 12.65 -3.80 28.41
CA ALA A 336 13.89 -4.27 29.04
C ALA A 336 14.03 -5.79 28.96
N ALA A 337 12.95 -6.56 29.08
CA ALA A 337 12.93 -7.99 28.77
C ALA A 337 13.23 -8.29 27.29
N SER A 338 12.91 -7.36 26.38
CA SER A 338 13.29 -7.40 24.96
C SER A 338 14.73 -6.91 24.69
N GLY A 339 15.41 -6.40 25.73
CA GLY A 339 16.76 -5.84 25.66
C GLY A 339 16.85 -4.39 25.17
N ILE A 340 15.73 -3.68 25.02
CA ILE A 340 15.67 -2.34 24.44
C ILE A 340 15.59 -1.30 25.56
N ASP A 341 16.52 -0.33 25.59
CA ASP A 341 16.40 0.85 26.44
C ASP A 341 15.43 1.85 25.81
N ALA A 342 14.25 1.97 26.41
CA ALA A 342 13.19 2.89 26.01
C ALA A 342 13.61 4.36 26.00
N ALA A 343 14.56 4.76 26.87
CA ALA A 343 15.01 6.14 27.00
C ALA A 343 16.06 6.55 25.94
N GLN A 344 16.60 5.58 25.19
CA GLN A 344 17.65 5.81 24.19
C GLN A 344 17.33 5.24 22.80
N MET A 345 16.23 4.50 22.62
CA MET A 345 15.89 3.88 21.34
C MET A 345 15.53 4.90 20.24
N ASN A 346 16.02 4.64 19.02
CA ASN A 346 15.61 5.30 17.78
C ASN A 346 14.93 4.27 16.86
N LEU A 347 13.91 4.68 16.12
CA LEU A 347 13.09 3.79 15.28
C LEU A 347 12.97 4.33 13.85
N ILE A 348 12.91 3.44 12.87
CA ILE A 348 12.52 3.73 11.48
C ILE A 348 11.60 2.63 10.92
N THR A 349 10.88 2.98 9.86
CA THR A 349 9.95 2.14 9.08
C THR A 349 10.57 1.77 7.73
N ALA A 350 10.36 0.53 7.27
CA ALA A 350 10.85 0.02 5.98
C ALA A 350 10.25 -1.37 5.65
N ASP A 351 9.86 -1.67 4.41
CA ASP A 351 9.47 -3.05 4.02
C ASP A 351 10.72 -3.90 3.76
N VAL A 352 11.38 -4.34 4.84
CA VAL A 352 12.65 -5.08 4.74
C VAL A 352 12.45 -6.54 4.35
N ASN A 353 11.25 -7.10 4.60
CA ASN A 353 10.91 -8.49 4.28
C ASN A 353 10.31 -8.68 2.88
N GLY A 354 9.66 -7.67 2.30
CA GLY A 354 9.14 -7.65 0.94
C GLY A 354 7.73 -8.17 0.78
N ASP A 355 6.88 -7.91 1.78
CA ASP A 355 5.49 -8.34 1.76
C ASP A 355 4.49 -7.21 1.48
N GLY A 356 4.96 -5.96 1.41
CA GLY A 356 4.17 -4.77 1.10
C GLY A 356 3.56 -4.07 2.31
N SER A 357 4.16 -4.22 3.50
CA SER A 357 3.85 -3.44 4.70
C SER A 357 5.13 -3.17 5.49
N ASP A 358 5.29 -1.97 6.03
CA ASP A 358 6.53 -1.53 6.66
C ASP A 358 6.80 -2.30 7.96
N ASP A 359 7.99 -2.91 8.03
CA ASP A 359 8.58 -3.45 9.25
C ASP A 359 9.09 -2.31 10.14
N LEU A 360 9.28 -2.59 11.43
CA LEU A 360 9.83 -1.65 12.41
C LEU A 360 11.28 -2.02 12.78
N VAL A 361 12.23 -1.16 12.43
CA VAL A 361 13.65 -1.34 12.77
C VAL A 361 14.04 -0.38 13.90
N ILE A 362 14.63 -0.93 14.96
CA ILE A 362 14.93 -0.23 16.21
C ILE A 362 16.43 -0.30 16.45
N SER A 363 17.05 0.82 16.84
CA SER A 363 18.41 0.85 17.36
C SER A 363 18.43 1.41 18.78
N ALA A 364 19.14 0.74 19.68
CA ALA A 364 19.23 1.09 21.10
C ALA A 364 20.58 0.62 21.68
N PRO A 365 20.97 1.01 22.91
CA PRO A 365 22.16 0.48 23.56
C PRO A 365 22.04 -1.04 23.75
N THR A 366 23.12 -1.78 23.54
CA THR A 366 23.13 -3.23 23.74
C THR A 366 23.03 -3.59 25.23
N PRO A 367 22.22 -4.58 25.62
CA PRO A 367 22.19 -5.09 27.00
C PRO A 367 23.57 -5.50 27.52
N PRO A 368 23.94 -5.19 28.77
CA PRO A 368 25.23 -5.59 29.35
C PRO A 368 25.51 -7.10 29.29
N SER A 369 24.47 -7.94 29.30
CA SER A 369 24.56 -9.41 29.14
C SER A 369 25.00 -9.85 27.73
N VAL A 370 24.67 -9.06 26.71
CA VAL A 370 25.07 -9.30 25.31
C VAL A 370 26.46 -8.71 25.06
N ILE A 371 26.78 -7.55 25.64
CA ILE A 371 28.16 -7.02 25.64
C ILE A 371 29.13 -8.00 26.31
N ALA A 372 28.75 -8.57 27.46
CA ALA A 372 29.56 -9.55 28.20
C ALA A 372 29.84 -10.86 27.43
N THR A 373 29.05 -11.18 26.39
CA THR A 373 29.29 -12.34 25.51
C THR A 373 29.97 -11.97 24.18
N GLY A 374 30.41 -10.71 24.02
CA GLY A 374 31.16 -10.23 22.85
C GLY A 374 30.38 -9.34 21.89
N GLY A 375 29.15 -8.93 22.24
CA GLY A 375 28.37 -7.96 21.47
C GLY A 375 28.96 -6.54 21.52
N GLY A 376 28.69 -5.76 20.48
CA GLY A 376 29.03 -4.34 20.42
C GLY A 376 28.15 -3.45 21.31
N GLN A 377 28.45 -2.15 21.38
CA GLN A 377 27.77 -1.19 22.27
C GLN A 377 26.35 -0.81 21.84
N SER A 378 26.02 -0.91 20.55
CA SER A 378 24.68 -0.60 20.01
C SER A 378 24.05 -1.84 19.38
N GLY A 379 22.79 -2.13 19.71
CA GLY A 379 22.02 -3.23 19.14
C GLY A 379 21.07 -2.76 18.04
N ILE A 380 20.76 -3.65 17.09
CA ILE A 380 19.75 -3.46 16.05
C ILE A 380 18.70 -4.55 16.20
N TRP A 381 17.45 -4.15 16.48
CA TRP A 381 16.29 -5.03 16.55
C TRP A 381 15.37 -4.82 15.34
N VAL A 382 14.61 -5.85 14.99
CA VAL A 382 13.56 -5.76 13.98
C VAL A 382 12.31 -6.44 14.51
N ALA A 383 11.17 -5.74 14.44
CA ALA A 383 9.83 -6.31 14.57
C ALA A 383 9.23 -6.38 13.16
N LEU A 384 9.01 -7.60 12.66
CA LEU A 384 8.52 -7.82 11.29
C LEU A 384 6.99 -7.74 11.19
N SER A 385 6.47 -7.38 10.03
CA SER A 385 5.05 -7.44 9.69
C SER A 385 4.56 -8.91 9.68
N GLU A 386 3.60 -9.24 10.54
CA GLU A 386 2.97 -10.57 10.54
C GLU A 386 1.66 -10.56 9.76
N LYS A 387 1.69 -11.06 8.52
CA LYS A 387 0.47 -11.24 7.71
C LYS A 387 -0.47 -12.26 8.32
N ARG A 388 -1.60 -11.76 8.82
CA ARG A 388 -2.60 -12.54 9.57
C ARG A 388 -3.49 -13.40 8.68
N ASN A 389 -3.99 -14.49 9.27
CA ASN A 389 -4.82 -15.49 8.58
C ASN A 389 -6.12 -14.91 8.01
N TRP A 390 -6.62 -15.52 6.93
CA TRP A 390 -7.91 -15.15 6.34
C TRP A 390 -9.07 -15.49 7.29
N VAL A 391 -9.78 -14.46 7.77
CA VAL A 391 -10.98 -14.60 8.59
C VAL A 391 -12.19 -14.17 7.76
N ASN A 392 -13.25 -14.98 7.71
CA ASN A 392 -14.50 -14.68 7.01
C ASN A 392 -14.34 -14.19 5.55
N LYS A 393 -13.36 -14.75 4.82
CA LYS A 393 -12.97 -14.37 3.45
C LYS A 393 -12.40 -12.95 3.30
N ARG A 394 -11.89 -12.35 4.37
CA ARG A 394 -11.02 -11.16 4.31
C ARG A 394 -9.62 -11.53 4.78
N ILE A 395 -8.61 -10.91 4.20
CA ILE A 395 -7.31 -10.79 4.85
C ILE A 395 -7.53 -9.96 6.13
N GLN A 396 -6.74 -10.23 7.16
CA GLN A 396 -6.70 -9.38 8.35
C GLN A 396 -5.43 -8.56 8.28
N ASP A 397 -5.56 -7.28 8.65
CA ASP A 397 -4.51 -6.28 8.49
C ASP A 397 -3.24 -6.73 9.25
N PRO A 398 -2.03 -6.49 8.73
CA PRO A 398 -0.79 -6.85 9.39
C PRO A 398 -0.65 -6.22 10.78
N VAL A 399 0.08 -6.91 11.64
CA VAL A 399 0.50 -6.43 12.96
C VAL A 399 1.97 -6.76 13.13
N LEU A 400 2.74 -5.82 13.68
CA LEU A 400 4.17 -5.99 13.90
C LEU A 400 4.41 -6.99 15.05
N GLY A 401 5.29 -7.96 14.81
CA GLY A 401 5.66 -9.00 15.77
C GLY A 401 6.54 -8.49 16.92
N ALA A 402 7.00 -9.43 17.75
CA ALA A 402 7.96 -9.11 18.82
C ALA A 402 9.32 -8.68 18.23
N PRO A 403 10.00 -7.66 18.80
CA PRO A 403 11.30 -7.20 18.30
C PRO A 403 12.39 -8.25 18.56
N GLN A 404 13.12 -8.64 17.51
CA GLN A 404 14.21 -9.61 17.57
C GLN A 404 15.56 -8.90 17.40
N LEU A 405 16.53 -9.15 18.28
CA LEU A 405 17.89 -8.63 18.13
C LEU A 405 18.58 -9.30 16.92
N VAL A 406 18.88 -8.52 15.88
CA VAL A 406 19.45 -9.00 14.60
C VAL A 406 20.96 -8.89 14.55
N GLY A 407 21.55 -7.96 15.31
CA GLY A 407 22.99 -7.80 15.44
C GLY A 407 23.40 -6.63 16.32
N THR A 408 24.70 -6.39 16.41
CA THR A 408 25.27 -5.29 17.21
C THR A 408 26.41 -4.59 16.45
N SER A 409 26.61 -3.31 16.73
CA SER A 409 27.75 -2.49 16.28
C SER A 409 28.66 -2.16 17.46
N THR A 410 29.97 -2.19 17.25
CA THR A 410 30.97 -1.80 18.26
C THR A 410 30.90 -0.32 18.64
N ALA A 411 30.31 0.51 17.78
CA ALA A 411 30.16 1.95 17.97
C ALA A 411 29.07 2.29 19.00
N ALA A 412 29.20 3.44 19.65
CA ALA A 412 28.17 3.98 20.53
C ALA A 412 26.95 4.47 19.73
N LEU A 413 25.78 4.52 20.38
CA LEU A 413 24.51 4.80 19.69
C LEU A 413 24.46 6.21 19.05
N SER A 414 25.20 7.16 19.63
CA SER A 414 25.40 8.51 19.09
C SER A 414 26.31 8.60 17.86
N GLU A 415 26.98 7.50 17.49
CA GLU A 415 27.92 7.44 16.36
C GLU A 415 27.31 6.77 15.12
N ILE A 416 26.27 5.96 15.32
CA ILE A 416 25.57 5.27 14.25
C ILE A 416 24.51 6.16 13.56
N SER A 417 24.13 5.79 12.34
CA SER A 417 23.01 6.39 11.64
C SER A 417 22.30 5.30 10.82
N LEU A 418 20.95 5.32 10.81
CA LEU A 418 20.14 4.41 10.01
C LEU A 418 19.61 5.14 8.76
N THR A 419 19.43 4.40 7.68
CA THR A 419 18.85 4.91 6.43
C THR A 419 18.06 3.81 5.70
N VAL A 420 17.05 4.20 4.91
CA VAL A 420 16.19 3.29 4.14
C VAL A 420 16.63 3.33 2.68
N TRP A 421 16.91 2.17 2.09
CA TRP A 421 17.49 2.08 0.75
C TRP A 421 17.00 0.85 -0.02
N ASP A 422 15.92 0.95 -0.82
CA ASP A 422 15.71 -0.01 -1.92
C ASP A 422 16.85 0.15 -2.94
N ARG A 423 17.82 -0.75 -2.82
CA ARG A 423 19.09 -0.77 -3.54
C ARG A 423 18.97 -1.24 -4.99
N ASN A 424 17.90 -1.99 -5.29
CA ASN A 424 17.86 -2.90 -6.43
C ASN A 424 16.51 -2.87 -7.21
N ALA A 425 15.51 -2.21 -6.63
CA ALA A 425 14.11 -2.11 -7.01
C ALA A 425 13.40 -3.46 -7.20
N ASP A 426 13.47 -4.32 -6.16
CA ASP A 426 12.72 -5.58 -6.06
C ASP A 426 11.45 -5.50 -5.18
N ASP A 427 11.02 -4.27 -4.84
CA ASP A 427 9.97 -3.95 -3.86
C ASP A 427 10.37 -4.45 -2.45
N ARG A 428 11.58 -4.04 -2.00
CA ARG A 428 12.11 -4.24 -0.64
C ARG A 428 13.08 -3.14 -0.28
N ASP A 429 12.98 -2.65 0.94
CA ASP A 429 13.94 -1.72 1.51
C ASP A 429 15.11 -2.48 2.17
N GLU A 430 16.35 -2.22 1.76
CA GLU A 430 17.50 -2.60 2.57
C GLU A 430 17.84 -1.46 3.55
N VAL A 431 17.69 -1.70 4.86
CA VAL A 431 18.11 -0.70 5.86
C VAL A 431 19.62 -0.69 6.00
N GLY A 432 20.22 0.48 5.76
CA GLY A 432 21.63 0.75 5.96
C GLY A 432 21.93 1.21 7.38
N LEU A 433 22.92 0.57 8.01
CA LEU A 433 23.56 1.01 9.24
C LEU A 433 24.93 1.61 8.91
N PHE A 434 25.07 2.90 9.14
CA PHE A 434 26.37 3.57 9.17
C PHE A 434 26.99 3.50 10.57
N ALA A 435 28.29 3.19 10.66
CA ALA A 435 29.04 3.18 11.92
C ALA A 435 30.55 3.42 11.70
N PRO A 436 31.30 3.93 12.70
CA PRO A 436 32.75 3.85 12.70
C PRO A 436 33.23 2.40 12.87
N THR A 437 34.24 2.00 12.10
CA THR A 437 35.04 0.81 12.35
C THR A 437 36.04 1.05 13.50
N VAL A 438 36.68 0.00 14.01
CA VAL A 438 37.72 0.10 15.04
C VAL A 438 38.95 0.90 14.55
N ASP A 439 39.23 0.89 13.25
CA ASP A 439 40.24 1.74 12.60
C ASP A 439 39.71 3.13 12.16
N GLY A 440 38.53 3.52 12.66
CA GLY A 440 37.94 4.85 12.53
C GLY A 440 37.39 5.20 11.14
N ARG A 441 37.29 4.23 10.23
CA ARG A 441 36.71 4.41 8.89
C ARG A 441 35.19 4.34 8.97
N LEU A 442 34.50 4.90 7.97
CA LEU A 442 33.06 4.70 7.87
C LEU A 442 32.78 3.31 7.30
N GLU A 443 31.96 2.51 7.97
CA GLU A 443 31.32 1.32 7.40
C GLU A 443 29.84 1.58 7.13
N LEU A 444 29.35 0.98 6.05
CA LEU A 444 27.93 0.72 5.81
C LEU A 444 27.71 -0.80 5.92
N SER A 445 26.93 -1.22 6.90
CA SER A 445 26.34 -2.55 7.00
C SER A 445 24.90 -2.52 6.49
N LEU A 446 24.41 -3.61 5.88
CA LEU A 446 23.01 -3.73 5.45
C LEU A 446 22.27 -4.79 6.27
N LEU A 447 21.07 -4.44 6.71
CA LEU A 447 20.04 -5.35 7.18
C LEU A 447 19.41 -6.08 5.98
N SER A 448 19.11 -7.38 6.14
CA SER A 448 18.44 -8.20 5.14
C SER A 448 17.51 -9.21 5.82
N ALA A 449 16.19 -9.09 5.60
CA ALA A 449 15.20 -10.08 6.01
C ALA A 449 14.89 -11.10 4.89
N PRO A 450 14.78 -12.42 5.20
CA PRO A 450 14.38 -13.43 4.22
C PRO A 450 12.88 -13.38 3.91
N ARG A 451 12.51 -13.28 2.62
CA ARG A 451 11.11 -13.28 2.11
C ARG A 451 10.23 -14.45 2.58
N THR A 452 10.81 -15.54 3.08
CA THR A 452 10.10 -16.67 3.67
C THR A 452 10.96 -17.37 4.72
N GLY A 453 10.51 -17.37 5.98
CA GLY A 453 10.94 -18.37 6.98
C GLY A 453 12.43 -18.43 7.28
N GLY A 454 13.04 -17.30 7.64
CA GLY A 454 14.40 -17.24 8.17
C GLY A 454 14.61 -15.99 9.02
N ALA A 455 15.59 -16.01 9.91
CA ALA A 455 15.93 -14.83 10.71
C ALA A 455 16.50 -13.71 9.82
N PRO A 456 16.16 -12.43 10.10
CA PRO A 456 16.92 -11.30 9.56
C PRO A 456 18.40 -11.37 9.96
N SER A 457 19.25 -10.68 9.21
CA SER A 457 20.69 -10.59 9.51
C SER A 457 21.24 -9.24 9.07
N ILE A 458 22.29 -8.76 9.76
CA ILE A 458 23.03 -7.56 9.38
C ILE A 458 24.46 -7.93 8.96
N SER A 459 24.99 -7.29 7.92
CA SER A 459 26.32 -7.61 7.38
C SER A 459 27.03 -6.43 6.72
N SER A 460 28.35 -6.33 6.89
CA SER A 460 29.20 -5.31 6.26
C SER A 460 29.10 -5.37 4.73
N TRP A 461 28.75 -4.25 4.11
CA TRP A 461 28.52 -4.12 2.68
C TRP A 461 29.60 -3.29 1.98
N TRP A 462 30.03 -2.21 2.64
CA TRP A 462 30.99 -1.24 2.12
C TRP A 462 31.74 -0.59 3.28
N SER A 463 33.02 -0.23 3.08
CA SER A 463 33.71 0.67 4.00
C SER A 463 34.57 1.69 3.24
N SER A 464 34.72 2.88 3.82
CA SER A 464 35.47 3.99 3.23
C SER A 464 36.95 3.64 3.10
N ASP A 465 37.61 4.26 2.11
CA ASP A 465 39.05 4.07 1.94
C ASP A 465 39.83 4.70 3.13
N PRO A 466 40.84 4.01 3.71
CA PRO A 466 41.64 4.54 4.80
C PRO A 466 42.26 5.92 4.51
N LEU A 467 42.57 6.23 3.25
CA LEU A 467 43.19 7.49 2.84
C LEU A 467 42.25 8.71 2.94
N LEU A 468 40.95 8.51 3.17
CA LEU A 468 39.99 9.60 3.39
C LEU A 468 40.03 10.15 4.83
N GLY A 469 40.67 9.44 5.76
CA GLY A 469 40.74 9.80 7.19
C GLY A 469 39.48 9.40 7.98
N SER A 470 39.55 9.61 9.29
CA SER A 470 38.54 9.09 10.22
C SER A 470 37.15 9.74 10.07
N TYR A 471 36.10 8.96 10.26
CA TYR A 471 34.71 9.39 10.28
C TYR A 471 34.41 10.27 11.51
N SER A 472 33.71 11.38 11.29
CA SER A 472 33.20 12.23 12.36
C SER A 472 31.76 11.84 12.68
N ALA A 473 31.53 11.21 13.84
CA ALA A 473 30.22 10.80 14.33
C ALA A 473 29.13 11.89 14.15
N GLY A 474 27.93 11.49 13.72
CA GLY A 474 26.79 12.38 13.51
C GLY A 474 26.91 13.34 12.31
N SER A 475 27.97 13.26 11.51
CA SER A 475 28.14 14.14 10.33
C SER A 475 27.50 13.62 9.03
N ILE A 476 26.82 12.46 9.08
CA ILE A 476 26.19 11.83 7.91
C ILE A 476 24.84 12.47 7.61
N ASN A 477 24.66 12.81 6.34
CA ASN A 477 23.35 12.95 5.69
C ASN A 477 23.32 12.01 4.47
N SER A 478 22.20 11.34 4.21
CA SER A 478 22.09 10.32 3.14
C SER A 478 20.83 10.51 2.30
N THR A 479 20.96 10.37 0.99
CA THR A 479 19.82 10.41 0.04
C THR A 479 19.95 9.30 -1.01
N VAL A 480 18.83 8.68 -1.37
CA VAL A 480 18.79 7.62 -2.39
C VAL A 480 18.58 8.23 -3.77
N GLN A 481 19.43 7.87 -4.73
CA GLN A 481 19.36 8.32 -6.12
C GLN A 481 19.15 7.12 -7.08
N PRO A 482 18.08 7.11 -7.91
CA PRO A 482 17.83 6.00 -8.84
C PRO A 482 18.77 6.03 -10.05
N LEU A 483 19.60 4.98 -10.22
CA LEU A 483 20.58 4.85 -11.31
C LEU A 483 20.04 4.21 -12.60
N GLY A 484 18.79 3.76 -12.61
CA GLY A 484 18.21 3.06 -13.75
C GLY A 484 18.81 1.65 -13.98
N PRO A 485 18.66 1.06 -15.19
CA PRO A 485 18.84 -0.38 -15.38
C PRO A 485 20.30 -0.73 -15.72
N GLN A 486 21.11 -0.85 -14.67
CA GLN A 486 22.49 -1.30 -14.74
C GLN A 486 22.59 -2.79 -15.11
N ARG A 487 23.73 -3.22 -15.65
CA ARG A 487 24.05 -4.66 -15.72
C ARG A 487 24.53 -5.12 -14.35
N ASP A 488 23.99 -6.22 -13.89
CA ASP A 488 24.47 -6.92 -12.71
C ASP A 488 25.89 -7.50 -12.97
N PRO A 489 26.90 -7.25 -12.11
CA PRO A 489 28.23 -7.81 -12.30
C PRO A 489 28.31 -9.33 -12.15
N ALA A 490 27.38 -9.95 -11.39
CA ALA A 490 27.44 -11.37 -11.06
C ALA A 490 26.72 -12.27 -12.08
N ASP A 491 25.58 -11.83 -12.63
CA ASP A 491 24.81 -12.63 -13.61
C ASP A 491 24.62 -11.96 -15.00
N GLY A 492 25.07 -10.71 -15.15
CA GLY A 492 25.00 -9.96 -16.39
C GLY A 492 23.60 -9.49 -16.83
N ARG A 493 22.53 -9.80 -16.08
CA ARG A 493 21.16 -9.35 -16.35
C ARG A 493 21.02 -7.85 -16.05
N ARG A 494 19.85 -7.27 -16.35
CA ARG A 494 19.55 -5.87 -16.01
C ARG A 494 18.52 -5.76 -14.89
N ALA A 495 19.00 -5.62 -13.65
CA ALA A 495 18.22 -5.13 -12.52
C ALA A 495 17.98 -3.61 -12.65
N LEU A 496 17.29 -2.95 -11.71
CA LEU A 496 17.68 -1.57 -11.40
C LEU A 496 18.86 -1.62 -10.44
N ARG A 497 19.50 -0.47 -10.29
CA ARG A 497 20.16 -0.10 -9.05
C ARG A 497 19.73 1.31 -8.68
N SER A 498 19.77 1.60 -7.39
CA SER A 498 19.96 2.94 -6.88
C SER A 498 21.39 3.07 -6.37
N GLU A 499 21.80 4.29 -6.06
CA GLU A 499 22.99 4.59 -5.27
C GLU A 499 22.60 5.40 -4.05
N LEU A 500 23.34 5.21 -2.97
CA LEU A 500 23.18 5.97 -1.74
C LEU A 500 24.21 7.11 -1.77
N ILE A 501 23.75 8.33 -2.01
CA ILE A 501 24.56 9.54 -1.95
C ILE A 501 24.68 9.93 -0.49
N ILE A 502 25.90 9.94 0.04
CA ILE A 502 26.18 10.39 1.41
C ILE A 502 27.03 11.65 1.42
N GLU A 503 26.62 12.63 2.23
CA GLU A 503 27.47 13.72 2.66
C GLU A 503 27.99 13.40 4.06
N VAL A 504 29.31 13.50 4.27
CA VAL A 504 29.95 13.06 5.52
C VAL A 504 31.28 13.78 5.77
N SER A 505 31.66 14.02 7.01
CA SER A 505 32.99 14.52 7.37
C SER A 505 33.97 13.36 7.61
N LEU A 506 34.97 13.23 6.72
CA LEU A 506 36.08 12.27 6.82
C LEU A 506 37.41 13.03 6.90
N GLY A 507 38.23 12.72 7.91
CA GLY A 507 39.50 13.41 8.14
C GLY A 507 39.36 14.91 8.40
N GLY A 508 38.23 15.35 8.97
CA GLY A 508 37.90 16.77 9.17
C GLY A 508 37.51 17.52 7.89
N GLN A 509 37.29 16.83 6.77
CA GLN A 509 36.85 17.41 5.49
C GLN A 509 35.48 16.88 5.10
N ARG A 510 34.54 17.75 4.73
CA ARG A 510 33.24 17.33 4.18
C ARG A 510 33.46 16.70 2.80
N ARG A 511 32.90 15.51 2.60
CA ARG A 511 32.94 14.72 1.38
C ARG A 511 31.51 14.43 0.91
N THR A 512 31.36 14.19 -0.38
CA THR A 512 30.18 13.51 -0.94
C THR A 512 30.67 12.22 -1.58
N LEU A 513 30.05 11.09 -1.25
CA LEU A 513 30.36 9.76 -1.80
C LEU A 513 29.08 9.14 -2.36
N ALA A 514 29.21 8.28 -3.38
CA ALA A 514 28.09 7.54 -3.97
C ALA A 514 28.33 6.03 -3.82
N ILE A 515 27.53 5.37 -3.00
CA ILE A 515 27.65 3.93 -2.76
C ILE A 515 26.71 3.19 -3.73
N SER A 516 27.27 2.50 -4.72
CA SER A 516 26.49 1.76 -5.71
C SER A 516 25.81 0.53 -5.10
N GLY A 517 24.53 0.33 -5.43
CA GLY A 517 23.79 -0.86 -5.04
C GLY A 517 24.20 -2.17 -5.75
N ALA A 518 25.21 -2.13 -6.63
CA ALA A 518 25.51 -3.22 -7.56
C ALA A 518 26.22 -4.44 -6.95
N ALA A 519 27.21 -4.25 -6.07
CA ALA A 519 27.99 -5.34 -5.46
C ALA A 519 28.76 -4.88 -4.20
N PRO A 520 28.91 -5.73 -3.16
CA PRO A 520 29.61 -5.38 -1.92
C PRO A 520 31.10 -5.21 -2.19
N ASN A 521 31.72 -4.19 -1.57
CA ASN A 521 33.16 -3.92 -1.59
C ASN A 521 33.85 -4.03 -2.98
N SER A 522 33.11 -3.85 -4.08
CA SER A 522 33.66 -3.92 -5.44
C SER A 522 34.34 -2.61 -5.85
N ALA A 523 35.26 -2.69 -6.82
CA ALA A 523 35.85 -1.49 -7.44
C ALA A 523 34.85 -0.66 -8.27
N ALA A 524 33.59 -1.09 -8.37
CA ALA A 524 32.46 -0.36 -8.96
C ALA A 524 31.47 0.16 -7.90
N ALA A 525 31.83 0.08 -6.60
CA ALA A 525 31.11 0.63 -5.46
C ALA A 525 31.99 1.60 -4.65
N ARG A 526 32.96 2.24 -5.33
CA ARG A 526 33.90 3.25 -4.82
C ARG A 526 33.92 4.45 -5.77
#